data_AF-A0A1F3VQ63-F1
#
_entry.id   AF-A0A1F3VQ63-F1
#
_cell.length_a   1.000
_cell.length_b   1.000
_cell.length_c   1.000
_cell.angle_alpha   90.00
_cell.angle_beta   90.00
_cell.angle_gamma   90.00
#
_symmetry.space_group_name_H-M   'P 1'
#
loop_
_entity.id
_entity.type
_entity.pdbx_description
1 polymer ?
#
loop_
_entity_poly.entity_id
_entity_poly.type
_entity_poly.pdbx_seq_one_letter_code
_entity_poly.pdbx_strand_id
1 'polypeptide(L)'
;MFIGLDVLKNNVPMLDQHSEIVQFFIDYKDVWYGRIMFVLLGTLITIVIQSSSAAMALTLTMVAAGSIPFEVACAMILGENIGTTVTAQIASLIGNVHAKRTAFIHTMFNLIGVFWMIIIFPYFVDMISYFVAGPSFDALNPNMANSGIALFHTLFNVANLLILIWFVPQLVRMAERFVKSKGEADEVFKLDFIDGPLGSTAELCILEANKEVAKFGKITAKMNGFIRNYINTSEKKVKNKMLGKIEKYEEITDRVEVEIADYLGKTARLEMSEDASVKMRGMMNITTDLERIGDIFYQMSKTLERKDERKIYFTPEQRNGLNNMLKLIDEAFEIMNVNLSGLGSVSLEQAIGKEREINQMRNELRENHLIEIGSGESTDNALIYSDLFSSLEKVGDHIINVSEHMANKN
;
A
#
# COMPACT_ATOMS: atom_id res chain seq x y z
N MET A 1 -24.18 4.43 -19.43
CA MET A 1 -23.42 5.59 -19.93
C MET A 1 -24.27 6.49 -20.83
N PHE A 2 -24.90 5.97 -21.90
CA PHE A 2 -25.74 6.77 -22.82
C PHE A 2 -26.98 7.44 -22.20
N ILE A 3 -27.68 6.78 -21.26
CA ILE A 3 -28.80 7.40 -20.52
C ILE A 3 -28.34 8.58 -19.65
N GLY A 4 -27.13 8.49 -19.07
CA GLY A 4 -26.57 9.58 -18.24
C GLY A 4 -26.16 10.80 -19.06
N LEU A 5 -25.65 10.58 -20.27
CA LEU A 5 -25.36 11.65 -21.23
C LEU A 5 -26.64 12.35 -21.71
N ASP A 6 -27.70 11.59 -21.97
CA ASP A 6 -28.99 12.14 -22.37
C ASP A 6 -29.67 12.93 -21.25
N VAL A 7 -29.59 12.45 -20.00
CA VAL A 7 -30.05 13.18 -18.81
C VAL A 7 -29.24 14.47 -18.60
N LEU A 8 -27.92 14.46 -18.77
CA LEU A 8 -27.11 15.68 -18.70
C LEU A 8 -27.48 16.67 -19.81
N LYS A 9 -27.61 16.21 -21.06
CA LYS A 9 -28.04 17.05 -22.18
C LYS A 9 -29.39 17.73 -21.94
N ASN A 10 -30.32 17.02 -21.29
CA ASN A 10 -31.67 17.52 -21.03
C ASN A 10 -31.79 18.37 -19.74
N ASN A 11 -30.81 18.33 -18.82
CA ASN A 11 -30.85 19.03 -17.53
C ASN A 11 -29.78 20.13 -17.35
N VAL A 12 -28.77 20.19 -18.22
CA VAL A 12 -27.85 21.34 -18.25
C VAL A 12 -28.65 22.55 -18.75
N PRO A 13 -28.79 23.62 -17.95
CA PRO A 13 -29.55 24.79 -18.37
C PRO A 13 -28.92 25.34 -19.64
N MET A 14 -29.68 25.33 -20.74
CA MET A 14 -29.23 25.92 -21.99
C MET A 14 -29.13 27.44 -21.76
N LEU A 15 -27.90 27.92 -21.65
CA LEU A 15 -27.63 29.33 -21.44
C LEU A 15 -27.87 30.03 -22.77
N ASP A 16 -28.81 30.98 -22.77
CA ASP A 16 -29.06 31.85 -23.91
C ASP A 16 -27.76 32.55 -24.34
N GLN A 17 -27.58 32.77 -25.65
CA GLN A 17 -26.43 33.48 -26.20
C GLN A 17 -26.33 34.92 -25.68
N HIS A 18 -27.46 35.49 -25.24
CA HIS A 18 -27.53 36.80 -24.60
C HIS A 18 -27.29 36.78 -23.08
N SER A 19 -27.06 35.60 -22.48
CA SER A 19 -26.76 35.48 -21.07
C SER A 19 -25.41 36.11 -20.74
N GLU A 20 -25.34 36.83 -19.61
CA GLU A 20 -24.11 37.47 -19.11
C GLU A 20 -22.94 36.47 -19.01
N ILE A 21 -23.23 35.21 -18.68
CA ILE A 21 -22.19 34.19 -18.54
C ILE A 21 -21.61 33.74 -19.89
N VAL A 22 -22.42 33.72 -20.95
CA VAL A 22 -21.97 33.36 -22.31
C VAL A 22 -21.13 34.50 -22.89
N GLN A 23 -21.57 35.75 -22.67
CA GLN A 23 -20.80 36.93 -23.05
C GLN A 23 -19.45 36.99 -22.31
N PHE A 24 -19.42 36.65 -21.01
CA PHE A 24 -18.17 36.51 -20.27
C PHE A 24 -17.19 35.52 -20.94
N PHE A 25 -17.66 34.37 -21.43
CA PHE A 25 -16.78 33.43 -22.12
C PHE A 25 -16.23 34.01 -23.44
N ILE A 26 -17.06 34.73 -24.19
CA ILE A 26 -16.67 35.34 -25.46
C ILE A 26 -15.66 36.47 -25.24
N ASP A 27 -15.93 37.37 -24.31
CA ASP A 27 -15.11 38.56 -24.05
C ASP A 27 -13.70 38.20 -23.56
N TYR A 28 -13.59 37.10 -22.80
CA TYR A 28 -12.33 36.69 -22.19
C TYR A 28 -11.57 35.61 -22.96
N LYS A 29 -12.12 35.06 -24.06
CA LYS A 29 -11.47 33.98 -24.84
C LYS A 29 -10.13 34.37 -25.44
N ASP A 30 -10.00 35.63 -25.89
CA ASP A 30 -8.80 36.13 -26.57
C ASP A 30 -7.83 36.84 -25.63
N VAL A 31 -8.20 37.00 -24.36
CA VAL A 31 -7.37 37.66 -23.36
C VAL A 31 -6.29 36.70 -22.88
N TRP A 32 -5.05 37.19 -22.71
CA TRP A 32 -3.90 36.33 -22.39
C TRP A 32 -4.05 35.52 -21.10
N TYR A 33 -4.75 36.05 -20.09
CA TYR A 33 -5.04 35.35 -18.83
C TYR A 33 -6.35 34.55 -18.88
N GLY A 34 -7.21 34.77 -19.88
CA GLY A 34 -8.48 34.08 -20.03
C GLY A 34 -8.30 32.57 -20.15
N ARG A 35 -7.26 32.13 -20.88
CA ARG A 35 -6.90 30.71 -21.00
C ARG A 35 -6.62 30.06 -19.63
N ILE A 36 -5.85 30.73 -18.78
CA ILE A 36 -5.54 30.24 -17.43
C ILE A 36 -6.82 30.15 -16.59
N MET A 37 -7.69 31.15 -16.71
CA MET A 37 -8.98 31.17 -16.02
C MET A 37 -9.88 30.00 -16.43
N PHE A 38 -9.95 29.66 -17.73
CA PHE A 38 -10.75 28.54 -18.22
C PHE A 38 -10.15 27.18 -17.85
N VAL A 39 -8.82 27.06 -17.79
CA VAL A 39 -8.14 25.90 -17.18
C VAL A 39 -8.58 25.74 -15.73
N LEU A 40 -8.54 26.80 -14.92
CA LEU A 40 -8.98 26.72 -13.52
C LEU A 40 -10.47 26.36 -13.39
N LEU A 41 -11.32 26.85 -14.29
CA LEU A 41 -12.74 26.49 -14.35
C LEU A 41 -12.94 25.00 -14.62
N GLY A 42 -12.25 24.44 -15.63
CA GLY A 42 -12.29 23.01 -15.93
C GLY A 42 -11.77 22.15 -14.76
N THR A 43 -10.70 22.59 -14.10
CA THR A 43 -10.19 21.93 -12.88
C THR A 43 -11.25 21.89 -11.78
N LEU A 44 -11.90 23.02 -11.51
CA LEU A 44 -12.95 23.11 -10.47
C LEU A 44 -14.13 22.21 -10.79
N ILE A 45 -14.61 22.21 -12.04
CA ILE A 45 -15.72 21.36 -12.49
C ILE A 45 -15.38 19.88 -12.25
N THR A 46 -14.19 19.42 -12.66
CA THR A 46 -13.79 18.03 -12.44
C THR A 46 -13.64 17.68 -10.96
N ILE A 47 -13.15 18.60 -10.12
CA ILE A 47 -13.06 18.38 -8.67
C ILE A 47 -14.46 18.20 -8.06
N VAL A 48 -15.46 18.95 -8.51
CA VAL A 48 -16.82 18.84 -7.99
C VAL A 48 -17.49 17.56 -8.49
N ILE A 49 -17.36 17.27 -9.78
CA ILE A 49 -18.02 16.13 -10.43
C ILE A 49 -17.33 14.79 -10.06
N GLN A 50 -16.02 14.80 -9.76
CA GLN A 50 -15.21 13.61 -9.43
C GLN A 50 -15.23 12.51 -10.50
N SER A 51 -15.68 12.83 -11.72
CA SER A 51 -15.77 11.91 -12.85
C SER A 51 -15.29 12.60 -14.11
N SER A 52 -14.15 12.15 -14.64
CA SER A 52 -13.53 12.69 -15.85
C SER A 52 -14.45 12.59 -17.07
N SER A 53 -15.16 11.46 -17.22
CA SER A 53 -16.08 11.26 -18.34
C SER A 53 -17.32 12.13 -18.25
N ALA A 54 -17.81 12.42 -17.03
CA ALA A 54 -18.95 13.31 -16.83
C ALA A 54 -18.58 14.80 -16.99
N ALA A 55 -17.38 15.21 -16.57
CA ALA A 55 -16.86 16.56 -16.80
C ALA A 55 -16.69 16.84 -18.31
N MET A 56 -16.03 15.93 -19.04
CA MET A 56 -15.86 16.07 -20.49
C MET A 56 -17.20 16.09 -21.24
N ALA A 57 -18.16 15.26 -20.81
CA ALA A 57 -19.50 15.24 -21.36
C ALA A 57 -20.25 16.58 -21.18
N LEU A 58 -20.10 17.20 -20.02
CA LEU A 58 -20.67 18.52 -19.74
C LEU A 58 -20.07 19.56 -20.70
N THR A 59 -18.75 19.60 -20.83
CA THR A 59 -18.04 20.52 -21.73
C THR A 59 -18.46 20.34 -23.19
N LEU A 60 -18.56 19.10 -23.68
CA LEU A 60 -19.08 18.80 -25.03
C LEU A 60 -20.54 19.25 -25.21
N THR A 61 -21.37 19.11 -24.19
CA THR A 61 -22.77 19.54 -24.22
C THR A 61 -22.87 21.07 -24.29
N MET A 62 -22.05 21.78 -23.51
CA MET A 62 -22.03 23.25 -23.46
C MET A 62 -21.54 23.86 -24.78
N VAL A 63 -20.57 23.24 -25.46
CA VAL A 63 -20.12 23.68 -26.79
C VAL A 63 -21.16 23.39 -27.85
N ALA A 64 -21.75 22.19 -27.84
CA ALA A 64 -22.80 21.84 -28.79
C ALA A 64 -24.05 22.73 -28.66
N ALA A 65 -24.31 23.24 -27.46
CA ALA A 65 -25.35 24.22 -27.16
C ALA A 65 -24.98 25.66 -27.58
N GLY A 66 -23.72 25.93 -27.96
CA GLY A 66 -23.22 27.28 -28.23
C GLY A 66 -23.02 28.13 -26.97
N SER A 67 -23.07 27.54 -25.77
CA SER A 67 -22.92 28.26 -24.49
C SER A 67 -21.48 28.59 -24.16
N ILE A 68 -20.51 27.82 -24.68
CA ILE A 68 -19.08 28.15 -24.58
C ILE A 68 -18.41 28.00 -25.95
N PRO A 69 -17.46 28.90 -26.31
CA PRO A 69 -16.66 28.77 -27.52
C PRO A 69 -15.79 27.50 -27.53
N PHE A 70 -15.43 27.04 -28.73
CA PHE A 70 -14.56 25.87 -28.93
C PHE A 70 -13.21 26.01 -28.20
N GLU A 71 -12.58 27.18 -28.27
CA GLU A 71 -11.29 27.45 -27.63
C GLU A 71 -11.40 27.45 -26.11
N VAL A 72 -12.52 27.94 -25.57
CA VAL A 72 -12.82 27.92 -24.14
C VAL A 72 -12.95 26.48 -23.66
N ALA A 73 -13.66 25.64 -24.41
CA ALA A 73 -13.76 24.22 -24.09
C ALA A 73 -12.41 23.49 -24.16
N CYS A 74 -11.60 23.74 -25.18
CA CYS A 74 -10.24 23.19 -25.25
C CYS A 74 -9.39 23.60 -24.03
N ALA A 75 -9.49 24.85 -23.57
CA ALA A 75 -8.81 25.30 -22.35
C ALA A 75 -9.39 24.64 -21.08
N MET A 76 -10.70 24.49 -20.98
CA MET A 76 -11.35 23.77 -19.88
C MET A 76 -10.89 22.30 -19.81
N ILE A 77 -10.76 21.60 -20.94
CA ILE A 77 -10.27 20.21 -21.00
C ILE A 77 -8.86 20.06 -20.40
N LEU A 78 -7.96 21.03 -20.61
CA LEU A 78 -6.65 21.02 -19.95
C LEU A 78 -6.81 21.11 -18.42
N GLY A 79 -7.73 21.97 -17.97
CA GLY A 79 -8.16 22.06 -16.59
C GLY A 79 -8.72 20.77 -16.01
N GLU A 80 -9.59 20.10 -16.75
CA GLU A 80 -10.21 18.86 -16.34
C GLU A 80 -9.16 17.77 -16.08
N ASN A 81 -8.10 17.68 -16.91
CA ASN A 81 -6.97 16.77 -16.70
C ASN A 81 -6.24 17.03 -15.38
N ILE A 82 -6.03 18.30 -14.98
CA ILE A 82 -5.51 18.62 -13.64
C ILE A 82 -6.49 18.17 -12.56
N GLY A 83 -7.79 18.42 -12.75
CA GLY A 83 -8.81 18.05 -11.77
C GLY A 83 -8.85 16.55 -11.47
N THR A 84 -8.61 15.69 -12.47
CA THR A 84 -8.58 14.23 -12.29
C THR A 84 -7.50 13.76 -11.30
N THR A 85 -6.44 14.54 -11.09
CA THR A 85 -5.36 14.14 -10.19
C THR A 85 -5.75 14.28 -8.72
N VAL A 86 -6.78 15.08 -8.41
CA VAL A 86 -7.26 15.31 -7.04
C VAL A 86 -7.83 14.03 -6.44
N THR A 87 -8.56 13.23 -7.22
CA THR A 87 -9.08 11.93 -6.76
C THR A 87 -7.95 10.99 -6.36
N ALA A 88 -6.89 10.91 -7.16
CA ALA A 88 -5.70 10.12 -6.84
C ALA A 88 -4.97 10.64 -5.59
N GLN A 89 -4.93 11.97 -5.40
CA GLN A 89 -4.35 12.57 -4.20
C GLN A 89 -5.13 12.20 -2.93
N ILE A 90 -6.46 12.32 -2.97
CA ILE A 90 -7.33 11.95 -1.85
C ILE A 90 -7.17 10.46 -1.53
N ALA A 91 -7.23 9.58 -2.55
CA ALA A 91 -7.04 8.15 -2.37
C ALA A 91 -5.67 7.80 -1.79
N SER A 92 -4.62 8.54 -2.14
CA SER A 92 -3.28 8.29 -1.63
C SER A 92 -3.09 8.65 -0.15
N LEU A 93 -3.97 9.46 0.45
CA LEU A 93 -3.83 9.87 1.87
C LEU A 93 -3.85 8.67 2.82
N ILE A 94 -4.70 7.67 2.50
CA ILE A 94 -4.82 6.41 3.23
C ILE A 94 -3.82 5.33 2.76
N GLY A 95 -3.02 5.62 1.74
CA GLY A 95 -2.04 4.69 1.18
C GLY A 95 -0.62 4.83 1.74
N ASN A 96 0.23 3.88 1.34
CA ASN A 96 1.66 3.85 1.67
C ASN A 96 2.47 4.95 0.93
N VAL A 97 3.78 5.07 1.23
CA VAL A 97 4.63 6.08 0.58
C VAL A 97 4.62 6.00 -0.94
N HIS A 98 4.49 4.80 -1.52
CA HIS A 98 4.48 4.59 -2.96
C HIS A 98 3.18 5.11 -3.57
N ALA A 99 2.03 4.85 -2.95
CA ALA A 99 0.75 5.42 -3.37
C ALA A 99 0.81 6.96 -3.39
N LYS A 100 1.39 7.56 -2.35
CA LYS A 100 1.58 9.03 -2.24
C LYS A 100 2.54 9.57 -3.30
N ARG A 101 3.64 8.87 -3.57
CA ARG A 101 4.59 9.23 -4.63
C ARG A 101 3.95 9.13 -6.01
N THR A 102 3.21 8.06 -6.29
CA THR A 102 2.50 7.88 -7.57
C THR A 102 1.45 8.97 -7.78
N ALA A 103 0.65 9.30 -6.77
CA ALA A 103 -0.33 10.40 -6.86
C ALA A 103 0.35 11.77 -7.08
N PHE A 104 1.48 12.01 -6.43
CA PHE A 104 2.29 13.21 -6.63
C PHE A 104 2.88 13.28 -8.05
N ILE A 105 3.45 12.19 -8.56
CA ILE A 105 3.95 12.09 -9.94
C ILE A 105 2.81 12.36 -10.93
N HIS A 106 1.63 11.77 -10.70
CA HIS A 106 0.46 12.00 -11.56
C HIS A 106 0.03 13.47 -11.59
N THR A 107 0.07 14.15 -10.44
CA THR A 107 -0.23 15.59 -10.35
C THR A 107 0.78 16.43 -11.10
N MET A 108 2.07 16.16 -10.90
CA MET A 108 3.14 16.85 -11.62
C MET A 108 3.05 16.65 -13.14
N PHE A 109 2.78 15.42 -13.57
CA PHE A 109 2.68 15.07 -14.98
C PHE A 109 1.60 15.89 -15.70
N ASN A 110 0.44 16.07 -15.06
CA ASN A 110 -0.63 16.90 -15.60
C ASN A 110 -0.33 18.40 -15.52
N LEU A 111 0.25 18.89 -14.41
CA LEU A 111 0.60 20.31 -14.27
C LEU A 111 1.66 20.76 -15.27
N ILE A 112 2.73 19.96 -15.45
CA ILE A 112 3.76 20.24 -16.46
C ILE A 112 3.16 20.14 -17.85
N GLY A 113 2.29 19.13 -18.06
CA GLY A 113 1.51 18.95 -19.28
C GLY A 113 0.77 20.18 -19.73
N VAL A 114 -0.08 20.69 -18.85
CA VAL A 114 -0.87 21.89 -19.11
C VAL A 114 0.03 23.11 -19.28
N PHE A 115 1.10 23.24 -18.51
CA PHE A 115 2.02 24.36 -18.62
C PHE A 115 2.62 24.50 -20.03
N TRP A 116 3.20 23.45 -20.59
CA TRP A 116 3.76 23.53 -21.95
C TRP A 116 2.67 23.66 -23.00
N MET A 117 1.50 23.05 -22.79
CA MET A 117 0.38 23.17 -23.72
C MET A 117 -0.18 24.59 -23.78
N ILE A 118 -0.23 25.33 -22.68
CA ILE A 118 -0.63 26.75 -22.67
C ILE A 118 0.27 27.59 -23.57
N ILE A 119 1.57 27.31 -23.61
CA ILE A 119 2.54 28.04 -24.43
C ILE A 119 2.26 27.83 -25.93
N ILE A 120 1.92 26.60 -26.33
CA ILE A 120 1.68 26.26 -27.74
C ILE A 120 0.19 26.30 -28.13
N PHE A 121 -0.70 26.63 -27.19
CA PHE A 121 -2.14 26.48 -27.29
C PHE A 121 -2.76 26.95 -28.62
N PRO A 122 -2.53 28.19 -29.12
CA PRO A 122 -3.15 28.64 -30.37
C PRO A 122 -2.78 27.75 -31.56
N TYR A 123 -1.49 27.40 -31.69
CA TYR A 123 -1.01 26.53 -32.76
C TYR A 123 -1.59 25.12 -32.66
N PHE A 124 -1.75 24.61 -31.43
CA PHE A 124 -2.32 23.30 -31.21
C PHE A 124 -3.81 23.26 -31.56
N VAL A 125 -4.57 24.29 -31.19
CA VAL A 125 -5.99 24.43 -31.56
C VAL A 125 -6.15 24.52 -33.09
N ASP A 126 -5.36 25.35 -33.76
CA ASP A 126 -5.39 25.46 -35.23
C ASP A 126 -5.07 24.13 -35.92
N MET A 127 -4.09 23.39 -35.39
CA MET A 127 -3.75 22.05 -35.88
C MET A 127 -4.92 21.08 -35.72
N ILE A 128 -5.63 21.12 -34.60
CA ILE A 128 -6.83 20.30 -34.37
C ILE A 128 -7.93 20.65 -35.36
N SER A 129 -8.23 21.94 -35.54
CA SER A 129 -9.21 22.42 -36.52
C SER A 129 -8.88 21.92 -37.92
N TYR A 130 -7.60 21.97 -38.30
CA TYR A 130 -7.14 21.45 -39.58
C TYR A 130 -7.31 19.92 -39.70
N PHE A 131 -7.00 19.15 -38.65
CA PHE A 131 -7.21 17.69 -38.68
C PHE A 131 -8.67 17.27 -38.76
N VAL A 132 -9.58 18.05 -38.17
CA VAL A 132 -11.02 17.73 -38.17
C VAL A 132 -11.65 17.98 -39.53
N ALA A 133 -11.39 19.14 -40.14
CA ALA A 133 -12.07 19.53 -41.39
C ALA A 133 -11.24 20.45 -42.31
N GLY A 134 -9.94 20.62 -42.02
CA GLY A 134 -9.06 21.47 -42.82
C GLY A 134 -9.56 22.92 -42.86
N PRO A 135 -9.47 23.59 -44.03
CA PRO A 135 -10.01 24.93 -44.23
C PRO A 135 -11.54 25.04 -44.06
N SER A 136 -12.26 23.92 -43.99
CA SER A 136 -13.73 23.89 -43.85
C SER A 136 -14.18 23.74 -42.40
N PHE A 137 -13.26 23.83 -41.43
CA PHE A 137 -13.62 23.75 -40.01
C PHE A 137 -14.49 24.92 -39.58
N ASP A 138 -15.64 24.60 -39.00
CA ASP A 138 -16.56 25.56 -38.41
C ASP A 138 -16.75 25.23 -36.92
N ALA A 139 -16.25 26.10 -36.05
CA ALA A 139 -16.38 25.98 -34.60
C ALA A 139 -17.83 26.09 -34.10
N LEU A 140 -18.74 26.64 -34.91
CA LEU A 140 -20.17 26.73 -34.60
C LEU A 140 -20.92 25.45 -34.96
N ASN A 141 -20.32 24.56 -35.75
CA ASN A 141 -20.91 23.26 -36.06
C ASN A 141 -20.71 22.31 -34.86
N PRO A 142 -21.78 21.89 -34.16
CA PRO A 142 -21.66 21.09 -32.94
C PRO A 142 -20.89 19.78 -33.11
N ASN A 143 -21.04 19.14 -34.27
CA ASN A 143 -20.36 17.87 -34.54
C ASN A 143 -18.87 18.09 -34.75
N MET A 144 -18.48 19.11 -35.53
CA MET A 144 -17.06 19.42 -35.76
C MET A 144 -16.37 19.89 -34.48
N ALA A 145 -17.02 20.76 -33.70
CA ALA A 145 -16.49 21.24 -32.43
C ALA A 145 -16.30 20.10 -31.42
N ASN A 146 -17.29 19.22 -31.25
CA ASN A 146 -17.19 18.08 -30.35
C ASN A 146 -16.11 17.06 -30.78
N SER A 147 -16.02 16.77 -32.08
CA SER A 147 -14.93 15.95 -32.62
C SER A 147 -13.57 16.60 -32.38
N GLY A 148 -13.45 17.92 -32.56
CA GLY A 148 -12.24 18.66 -32.27
C GLY A 148 -11.84 18.60 -30.81
N ILE A 149 -12.78 18.76 -29.88
CA ILE A 149 -12.52 18.67 -28.43
C ILE A 149 -12.05 17.28 -28.03
N ALA A 150 -12.70 16.23 -28.55
CA ALA A 150 -12.29 14.86 -28.30
C ALA A 150 -10.89 14.56 -28.84
N LEU A 151 -10.59 15.04 -30.05
CA LEU A 151 -9.26 14.91 -30.66
C LEU A 151 -8.20 15.71 -29.89
N PHE A 152 -8.52 16.93 -29.46
CA PHE A 152 -7.66 17.78 -28.64
C PHE A 152 -7.29 17.06 -27.34
N HIS A 153 -8.28 16.53 -26.61
CA HIS A 153 -8.04 15.79 -25.36
C HIS A 153 -7.11 14.59 -25.58
N THR A 154 -7.36 13.81 -26.64
CA THR A 154 -6.59 12.61 -26.95
C THR A 154 -5.16 12.94 -27.34
N LEU A 155 -4.97 13.86 -28.29
CA LEU A 155 -3.65 14.25 -28.78
C LEU A 155 -2.83 14.96 -27.70
N PHE A 156 -3.46 15.79 -26.87
CA PHE A 156 -2.80 16.39 -25.71
C PHE A 156 -2.22 15.33 -24.78
N ASN A 157 -3.04 14.35 -24.36
CA ASN A 157 -2.60 13.31 -23.42
C ASN A 157 -1.49 12.42 -24.02
N VAL A 158 -1.62 12.05 -25.30
CA VAL A 158 -0.59 11.27 -26.01
C VAL A 158 0.70 12.06 -26.15
N ALA A 159 0.63 13.33 -26.56
CA ALA A 159 1.81 14.19 -26.67
C ALA A 159 2.48 14.39 -25.31
N ASN A 160 1.69 14.62 -24.25
CA ASN A 160 2.21 14.80 -22.90
C ASN A 160 2.96 13.54 -22.41
N LEU A 161 2.41 12.36 -22.68
CA LEU A 161 3.08 11.08 -22.41
C LEU A 161 4.40 10.95 -23.17
N LEU A 162 4.40 11.19 -24.47
CA LEU A 162 5.61 11.06 -25.30
C LEU A 162 6.71 12.03 -24.90
N ILE A 163 6.34 13.24 -24.45
CA ILE A 163 7.30 14.23 -23.96
C ILE A 163 7.82 13.81 -22.58
N LEU A 164 6.92 13.52 -21.63
CA LEU A 164 7.29 13.34 -20.22
C LEU A 164 7.86 11.96 -19.90
N ILE A 165 7.74 10.95 -20.77
CA ILE A 165 8.36 9.63 -20.55
C ILE A 165 9.88 9.73 -20.34
N TRP A 166 10.55 10.65 -21.05
CA TRP A 166 11.98 10.93 -20.94
C TRP A 166 12.36 11.62 -19.62
N PHE A 167 11.38 12.18 -18.91
CA PHE A 167 11.56 12.91 -17.66
C PHE A 167 11.07 12.12 -16.44
N VAL A 168 10.61 10.87 -16.62
CA VAL A 168 10.16 10.01 -15.52
C VAL A 168 11.20 9.90 -14.39
N PRO A 169 12.51 9.69 -14.67
CA PRO A 169 13.51 9.63 -13.59
C PRO A 169 13.61 10.93 -12.76
N GLN A 170 13.36 12.09 -13.37
CA GLN A 170 13.36 13.40 -12.73
C GLN A 170 12.11 13.56 -11.86
N LEU A 171 10.95 13.15 -12.38
CA LEU A 171 9.68 13.16 -11.65
C LEU A 171 9.74 12.25 -10.42
N VAL A 172 10.32 11.05 -10.55
CA VAL A 172 10.53 10.11 -9.44
C VAL A 172 11.42 10.73 -8.37
N ARG A 173 12.60 11.23 -8.73
CA ARG A 173 13.51 11.88 -7.77
C ARG A 173 12.85 13.05 -7.03
N MET A 174 12.03 13.82 -7.74
CA MET A 174 11.29 14.92 -7.12
C MET A 174 10.23 14.40 -6.15
N ALA A 175 9.46 13.37 -6.53
CA ALA A 175 8.48 12.73 -5.67
C ALA A 175 9.10 12.16 -4.40
N GLU A 176 10.28 11.53 -4.49
CA GLU A 176 11.01 11.01 -3.33
C GLU A 176 11.48 12.12 -2.38
N ARG A 177 11.85 13.29 -2.94
CA ARG A 177 12.27 14.46 -2.16
C ARG A 177 11.10 15.09 -1.38
N PHE A 178 9.93 15.20 -2.01
CA PHE A 178 8.75 15.82 -1.40
C PHE A 178 7.96 14.84 -0.51
N VAL A 179 7.93 13.57 -0.88
CA VAL A 179 7.26 12.48 -0.14
C VAL A 179 8.31 11.54 0.42
N LYS A 180 8.85 11.92 1.58
CA LYS A 180 9.86 11.15 2.31
C LYS A 180 9.28 9.89 2.92
N SER A 181 10.01 8.78 2.78
CA SER A 181 9.75 7.56 3.56
C SER A 181 9.98 7.83 5.05
N LYS A 182 9.09 7.36 5.91
CA LYS A 182 9.19 7.45 7.38
C LYS A 182 9.78 6.19 8.02
N GLY A 183 10.66 5.48 7.30
CA GLY A 183 11.49 4.37 7.80
C GLY A 183 11.11 2.99 7.26
N GLU A 184 11.54 1.89 7.90
CA GLU A 184 11.27 0.48 7.53
C GLU A 184 9.77 0.16 7.29
N ALA A 185 8.86 1.01 7.80
CA ALA A 185 7.42 0.94 7.56
C ALA A 185 7.01 1.30 6.12
N ASP A 186 7.91 1.79 5.27
CA ASP A 186 7.62 2.27 3.92
C ASP A 186 8.42 1.55 2.82
N GLU A 187 9.31 0.62 3.16
CA GLU A 187 9.89 -0.28 2.17
C GLU A 187 8.87 -1.38 1.84
N VAL A 188 8.57 -1.55 0.55
CA VAL A 188 7.97 -2.79 0.06
C VAL A 188 8.99 -3.88 0.39
N PHE A 189 8.64 -4.76 1.33
CA PHE A 189 9.44 -5.94 1.56
C PHE A 189 9.53 -6.69 0.23
N LYS A 190 10.76 -6.86 -0.26
CA LYS A 190 11.09 -7.70 -1.40
C LYS A 190 12.02 -8.80 -0.91
N LEU A 191 11.84 -9.99 -1.46
CA LEU A 191 12.86 -11.03 -1.38
C LEU A 191 14.11 -10.53 -2.11
N ASP A 192 15.27 -10.68 -1.47
CA ASP A 192 16.56 -10.22 -2.01
C ASP A 192 17.18 -11.27 -2.95
N PHE A 193 16.81 -12.53 -2.78
CA PHE A 193 17.45 -13.69 -3.40
C PHE A 193 16.53 -14.48 -4.34
N ILE A 194 15.23 -14.16 -4.42
CA ILE A 194 14.22 -14.93 -5.18
C ILE A 194 13.54 -14.12 -6.32
N ASP A 195 13.81 -12.81 -6.46
CA ASP A 195 13.16 -11.90 -7.44
C ASP A 195 13.65 -12.09 -8.91
N GLY A 196 14.14 -13.27 -9.30
CA GLY A 196 14.80 -13.55 -10.59
C GLY A 196 14.39 -14.87 -11.28
N PRO A 197 14.90 -15.17 -12.49
CA PRO A 197 14.72 -16.47 -13.13
C PRO A 197 15.18 -17.59 -12.20
N LEU A 198 14.50 -18.76 -12.24
CA LEU A 198 14.91 -19.90 -11.42
C LEU A 198 16.40 -20.20 -11.61
N GLY A 199 17.07 -20.54 -10.51
CA GLY A 199 18.45 -21.01 -10.54
C GLY A 199 18.63 -22.21 -11.46
N SER A 200 19.85 -22.45 -11.92
CA SER A 200 20.16 -23.52 -12.89
C SER A 200 19.99 -24.92 -12.32
N THR A 201 19.97 -25.09 -10.99
CA THR A 201 19.75 -26.38 -10.31
C THR A 201 18.84 -26.22 -9.08
N ALA A 202 18.20 -27.31 -8.66
CA ALA A 202 17.35 -27.33 -7.47
C ALA A 202 18.13 -26.98 -6.19
N GLU A 203 19.38 -27.45 -6.07
CA GLU A 203 20.23 -27.21 -4.90
C GLU A 203 20.57 -25.73 -4.72
N LEU A 204 20.81 -25.01 -5.82
CA LEU A 204 21.03 -23.56 -5.78
C LEU A 204 19.76 -22.83 -5.36
N CYS A 205 18.62 -23.24 -5.90
CA CYS A 205 17.33 -22.65 -5.52
C CYS A 205 17.03 -22.87 -4.03
N ILE A 206 17.28 -24.07 -3.52
CA ILE A 206 17.12 -24.39 -2.09
C ILE A 206 18.03 -23.52 -1.22
N LEU A 207 19.25 -23.23 -1.66
CA LEU A 207 20.17 -22.34 -0.93
C LEU A 207 19.67 -20.89 -0.90
N GLU A 208 19.10 -20.40 -2.01
CA GLU A 208 18.47 -19.08 -2.08
C GLU A 208 17.25 -18.98 -1.17
N ALA A 209 16.38 -20.00 -1.21
CA ALA A 209 15.23 -20.11 -0.31
C ALA A 209 15.64 -20.13 1.16
N ASN A 210 16.69 -20.87 1.52
CA ASN A 210 17.16 -20.91 2.90
C ASN A 210 17.61 -19.53 3.41
N LYS A 211 18.23 -18.70 2.57
CA LYS A 211 18.59 -17.32 2.94
C LYS A 211 17.35 -16.45 3.19
N GLU A 212 16.30 -16.62 2.39
CA GLU A 212 15.03 -15.91 2.59
C GLU A 212 14.30 -16.37 3.84
N VAL A 213 14.26 -17.68 4.11
CA VAL A 213 13.69 -18.23 5.34
C VAL A 213 14.45 -17.71 6.57
N ALA A 214 15.78 -17.63 6.53
CA ALA A 214 16.58 -17.03 7.61
C ALA A 214 16.31 -15.52 7.79
N LYS A 215 16.01 -14.80 6.71
CA LYS A 215 15.56 -13.39 6.78
C LYS A 215 14.15 -13.31 7.39
N PHE A 216 13.26 -14.22 7.02
CA PHE A 216 11.90 -14.32 7.55
C PHE A 216 11.89 -14.51 9.07
N GLY A 217 12.73 -15.41 9.60
CA GLY A 217 12.91 -15.59 11.04
C GLY A 217 13.33 -14.32 11.80
N LYS A 218 14.11 -13.43 11.17
CA LYS A 218 14.48 -12.14 11.77
C LYS A 218 13.34 -11.12 11.75
N ILE A 219 12.46 -11.19 10.75
CA ILE A 219 11.28 -10.32 10.64
C ILE A 219 10.29 -10.65 11.74
N THR A 220 9.98 -11.94 11.93
CA THR A 220 9.05 -12.40 12.96
C THR A 220 9.58 -12.06 14.36
N ALA A 221 10.88 -12.22 14.61
CA ALA A 221 11.52 -11.85 15.88
C ALA A 221 11.31 -10.36 16.26
N LYS A 222 11.28 -9.44 15.28
CA LYS A 222 11.04 -8.00 15.56
C LYS A 222 9.66 -7.74 16.17
N MET A 223 8.66 -8.58 15.89
CA MET A 223 7.28 -8.41 16.38
C MET A 223 7.18 -8.55 17.91
N ASN A 224 8.02 -9.41 18.51
CA ASN A 224 8.12 -9.56 19.96
C ASN A 224 8.47 -8.23 20.65
N GLY A 225 9.41 -7.47 20.05
CA GLY A 225 9.78 -6.14 20.51
C GLY A 225 8.65 -5.11 20.40
N PHE A 226 7.75 -5.25 19.42
CA PHE A 226 6.59 -4.36 19.30
C PHE A 226 5.56 -4.61 20.40
N ILE A 227 5.28 -5.87 20.74
CA ILE A 227 4.45 -6.23 21.89
C ILE A 227 5.08 -5.70 23.18
N ARG A 228 6.38 -5.95 23.40
CA ARG A 228 7.11 -5.44 24.58
C ARG A 228 6.97 -3.93 24.73
N ASN A 229 7.14 -3.18 23.64
CA ASN A 229 7.00 -1.72 23.66
C ASN A 229 5.57 -1.28 23.94
N TYR A 230 4.58 -1.96 23.36
CA TYR A 230 3.16 -1.66 23.58
C TYR A 230 2.78 -1.86 25.05
N ILE A 231 3.12 -3.01 25.65
CA ILE A 231 2.71 -3.32 27.02
C ILE A 231 3.36 -2.41 28.05
N ASN A 232 4.51 -1.80 27.75
CA ASN A 232 5.28 -0.97 28.69
C ASN A 232 5.06 0.54 28.55
N THR A 233 4.39 1.01 27.49
CA THR A 233 4.09 2.44 27.30
C THR A 233 2.68 2.81 27.75
N SER A 234 2.50 4.04 28.23
CA SER A 234 1.18 4.65 28.45
C SER A 234 0.79 5.62 27.32
N GLU A 235 1.72 5.96 26.42
CA GLU A 235 1.49 6.94 25.37
C GLU A 235 0.67 6.36 24.21
N LYS A 236 -0.54 6.90 23.99
CA LYS A 236 -1.43 6.48 22.89
C LYS A 236 -0.75 6.52 21.51
N LYS A 237 0.10 7.53 21.27
CA LYS A 237 0.84 7.66 20.01
C LYS A 237 1.81 6.50 19.79
N VAL A 238 2.50 6.06 20.84
CA VAL A 238 3.44 4.93 20.77
C VAL A 238 2.66 3.63 20.58
N LYS A 239 1.54 3.45 21.31
CA LYS A 239 0.66 2.28 21.16
C LYS A 239 0.12 2.12 19.75
N ASN A 240 -0.48 3.17 19.19
CA ASN A 240 -0.99 3.15 17.81
C ASN A 240 0.13 2.86 16.79
N LYS A 241 1.34 3.37 17.03
CA LYS A 241 2.50 3.07 16.20
C LYS A 241 2.91 1.60 16.29
N MET A 242 2.84 0.97 17.46
CA MET A 242 3.14 -0.46 17.62
C MET A 242 2.07 -1.33 16.96
N LEU A 243 0.78 -1.00 17.12
CA LEU A 243 -0.31 -1.72 16.43
C LEU A 243 -0.13 -1.71 14.91
N GLY A 244 0.07 -0.52 14.32
CA GLY A 244 0.28 -0.42 12.87
C GLY A 244 1.59 -1.07 12.40
N LYS A 245 2.60 -1.23 13.27
CA LYS A 245 3.78 -2.03 12.95
C LYS A 245 3.50 -3.53 12.96
N ILE A 246 2.72 -4.01 13.94
CA ILE A 246 2.38 -5.43 14.04
C ILE A 246 1.51 -5.84 12.85
N GLU A 247 0.47 -5.07 12.54
CA GLU A 247 -0.39 -5.27 11.35
C GLU A 247 0.44 -5.28 10.06
N LYS A 248 1.32 -4.29 9.86
CA LYS A 248 2.21 -4.30 8.69
C LYS A 248 3.11 -5.55 8.63
N TYR A 249 3.63 -5.99 9.79
CA TYR A 249 4.55 -7.13 9.82
C TYR A 249 3.83 -8.45 9.55
N GLU A 250 2.57 -8.61 9.96
CA GLU A 250 1.73 -9.75 9.59
C GLU A 250 1.45 -9.76 8.07
N GLU A 251 1.09 -8.62 7.47
CA GLU A 251 0.96 -8.55 6.00
C GLU A 251 2.26 -8.90 5.25
N ILE A 252 3.41 -8.61 5.86
CA ILE A 252 4.72 -9.02 5.33
C ILE A 252 4.90 -10.54 5.50
N THR A 253 4.57 -11.11 6.66
CA THR A 253 4.73 -12.55 6.90
C THR A 253 3.92 -13.38 5.91
N ASP A 254 2.66 -13.02 5.66
CA ASP A 254 1.78 -13.70 4.71
C ASP A 254 2.36 -13.68 3.29
N ARG A 255 2.82 -12.50 2.87
CA ARG A 255 3.40 -12.35 1.53
C ARG A 255 4.67 -13.18 1.38
N VAL A 256 5.54 -13.15 2.39
CA VAL A 256 6.80 -13.90 2.37
C VAL A 256 6.52 -15.41 2.33
N GLU A 257 5.53 -15.90 3.07
CA GLU A 257 5.11 -17.31 2.99
C GLU A 257 4.70 -17.66 1.56
N VAL A 258 3.80 -16.89 0.95
CA VAL A 258 3.31 -17.16 -0.41
C VAL A 258 4.42 -17.10 -1.45
N GLU A 259 5.31 -16.10 -1.38
CA GLU A 259 6.40 -15.94 -2.35
C GLU A 259 7.43 -17.08 -2.22
N ILE A 260 7.81 -17.47 -1.00
CA ILE A 260 8.71 -18.62 -0.79
C ILE A 260 8.01 -19.93 -1.23
N ALA A 261 6.74 -20.13 -0.89
CA ALA A 261 5.97 -21.31 -1.29
C ALA A 261 5.88 -21.47 -2.81
N ASP A 262 5.60 -20.39 -3.55
CA ASP A 262 5.57 -20.41 -5.01
C ASP A 262 6.96 -20.72 -5.59
N TYR A 263 8.02 -20.13 -5.04
CA TYR A 263 9.39 -20.40 -5.47
C TYR A 263 9.81 -21.86 -5.22
N LEU A 264 9.52 -22.42 -4.05
CA LEU A 264 9.76 -23.83 -3.74
C LEU A 264 8.91 -24.75 -4.62
N GLY A 265 7.66 -24.39 -4.90
CA GLY A 265 6.78 -25.14 -5.80
C GLY A 265 7.27 -25.17 -7.25
N LYS A 266 7.92 -24.09 -7.73
CA LYS A 266 8.62 -24.08 -9.02
C LYS A 266 9.89 -24.93 -8.96
N THR A 267 10.66 -24.83 -7.87
CA THR A 267 11.88 -25.61 -7.64
C THR A 267 11.60 -27.12 -7.64
N ALA A 268 10.45 -27.55 -7.12
CA ALA A 268 9.99 -28.95 -7.12
C ALA A 268 9.88 -29.59 -8.52
N ARG A 269 9.87 -28.79 -9.59
CA ARG A 269 9.80 -29.26 -10.98
C ARG A 269 11.17 -29.61 -11.57
N LEU A 270 12.25 -29.20 -10.91
CA LEU A 270 13.61 -29.53 -11.30
C LEU A 270 13.98 -30.94 -10.82
N GLU A 271 14.91 -31.59 -11.53
CA GLU A 271 15.56 -32.80 -11.00
C GLU A 271 16.34 -32.44 -9.75
N MET A 272 16.15 -33.21 -8.67
CA MET A 272 16.79 -32.97 -7.38
C MET A 272 17.09 -34.27 -6.64
N SER A 273 18.09 -34.22 -5.76
CA SER A 273 18.41 -35.31 -4.85
C SER A 273 17.35 -35.54 -3.76
N GLU A 274 17.39 -36.70 -3.11
CA GLU A 274 16.52 -37.00 -1.95
C GLU A 274 16.74 -36.01 -0.80
N ASP A 275 18.00 -35.66 -0.50
CA ASP A 275 18.36 -34.69 0.54
C ASP A 275 17.83 -33.29 0.22
N ALA A 276 17.92 -32.85 -1.05
CA ALA A 276 17.33 -31.60 -1.52
C ALA A 276 15.80 -31.60 -1.35
N SER A 277 15.14 -32.71 -1.68
CA SER A 277 13.69 -32.88 -1.53
C SER A 277 13.25 -32.80 -0.07
N VAL A 278 14.00 -33.40 0.86
CA VAL A 278 13.76 -33.33 2.31
C VAL A 278 13.89 -31.89 2.81
N LYS A 279 14.99 -31.20 2.46
CA LYS A 279 15.21 -29.79 2.83
C LYS A 279 14.12 -28.87 2.30
N MET A 280 13.68 -29.07 1.06
CA MET A 280 12.59 -28.30 0.46
C MET A 280 11.29 -28.44 1.25
N ARG A 281 10.92 -29.67 1.65
CA ARG A 281 9.72 -29.90 2.49
C ARG A 281 9.88 -29.27 3.87
N GLY A 282 11.06 -29.40 4.48
CA GLY A 282 11.37 -28.75 5.76
C GLY A 282 11.19 -27.24 5.70
N MET A 283 11.69 -26.59 4.66
CA MET A 283 11.51 -25.15 4.44
C MET A 283 10.03 -24.75 4.31
N MET A 284 9.21 -25.56 3.63
CA MET A 284 7.77 -25.29 3.49
C MET A 284 7.07 -25.27 4.85
N ASN A 285 7.42 -26.21 5.74
CA ASN A 285 6.86 -26.23 7.09
C ASN A 285 7.37 -25.05 7.92
N ILE A 286 8.67 -24.74 7.82
CA ILE A 286 9.27 -23.60 8.51
C ILE A 286 8.59 -22.28 8.11
N THR A 287 8.30 -22.07 6.82
CA THR A 287 7.62 -20.85 6.37
C THR A 287 6.23 -20.73 6.97
N THR A 288 5.50 -21.84 7.10
CA THR A 288 4.18 -21.84 7.73
C THR A 288 4.27 -21.61 9.24
N ASP A 289 5.24 -22.20 9.96
CA ASP A 289 5.43 -21.89 11.39
C ASP A 289 5.81 -20.41 11.62
N LEU A 290 6.63 -19.82 10.74
CA LEU A 290 6.98 -18.41 10.81
C LEU A 290 5.80 -17.47 10.52
N GLU A 291 4.93 -17.82 9.57
CA GLU A 291 3.69 -17.09 9.32
C GLU A 291 2.76 -17.17 10.54
N ARG A 292 2.55 -18.36 11.10
CA ARG A 292 1.72 -18.54 12.30
C ARG A 292 2.20 -17.72 13.49
N ILE A 293 3.51 -17.56 13.65
CA ILE A 293 4.08 -16.65 14.65
C ILE A 293 3.62 -15.21 14.41
N GLY A 294 3.69 -14.73 13.17
CA GLY A 294 3.20 -13.40 12.78
C GLY A 294 1.72 -13.22 13.11
N ASP A 295 0.93 -14.22 12.76
CA ASP A 295 -0.50 -14.33 13.01
C ASP A 295 -0.83 -14.23 14.52
N ILE A 296 -0.11 -14.98 15.36
CA ILE A 296 -0.28 -14.94 16.82
C ILE A 296 0.08 -13.56 17.37
N PHE A 297 1.15 -12.93 16.89
CA PHE A 297 1.49 -11.56 17.27
C PHE A 297 0.40 -10.55 16.88
N TYR A 298 -0.20 -10.70 15.71
CA TYR A 298 -1.33 -9.88 15.29
C TYR A 298 -2.55 -10.08 16.18
N GLN A 299 -2.91 -11.31 16.52
CA GLN A 299 -4.00 -11.60 17.47
C GLN A 299 -3.72 -11.00 18.87
N MET A 300 -2.48 -11.09 19.37
CA MET A 300 -2.10 -10.42 20.62
C MET A 300 -2.30 -8.90 20.55
N SER A 301 -2.01 -8.28 19.40
CA SER A 301 -2.23 -6.85 19.21
C SER A 301 -3.70 -6.46 19.32
N LYS A 302 -4.62 -7.28 18.81
CA LYS A 302 -6.07 -7.08 18.93
C LYS A 302 -6.55 -7.30 20.36
N THR A 303 -5.98 -8.26 21.08
CA THR A 303 -6.23 -8.44 22.52
C THR A 303 -5.79 -7.23 23.33
N LEU A 304 -4.63 -6.66 23.01
CA LEU A 304 -4.12 -5.44 23.64
C LEU A 304 -4.94 -4.19 23.30
N GLU A 305 -5.42 -4.07 22.07
CA GLU A 305 -6.33 -3.00 21.67
C GLU A 305 -7.65 -3.07 22.46
N ARG A 306 -8.29 -4.25 22.53
CA ARG A 306 -9.49 -4.49 23.34
C ARG A 306 -9.30 -4.13 24.81
N LYS A 307 -8.14 -4.48 25.38
CA LYS A 307 -7.76 -4.12 26.77
C LYS A 307 -7.81 -2.62 26.99
N ASP A 308 -7.24 -1.85 26.07
CA ASP A 308 -7.18 -0.40 26.17
C ASP A 308 -8.55 0.27 25.95
N GLU A 309 -9.35 -0.23 25.01
CA GLU A 309 -10.73 0.22 24.77
C GLU A 309 -11.61 0.05 25.99
N ARG A 310 -11.48 -1.10 26.67
CA ARG A 310 -12.19 -1.41 27.91
C ARG A 310 -11.57 -0.78 29.16
N LYS A 311 -10.47 -0.03 29.02
CA LYS A 311 -9.73 0.63 30.12
C LYS A 311 -9.31 -0.37 31.20
N ILE A 312 -8.87 -1.55 30.79
CA ILE A 312 -8.33 -2.59 31.67
C ILE A 312 -6.85 -2.31 31.89
N TYR A 313 -6.39 -2.41 33.13
CA TYR A 313 -5.01 -2.12 33.53
C TYR A 313 -4.39 -3.36 34.18
N PHE A 314 -3.22 -3.78 33.69
CA PHE A 314 -2.46 -4.84 34.32
C PHE A 314 -1.82 -4.37 35.63
N THR A 315 -1.75 -5.27 36.60
CA THR A 315 -0.94 -5.08 37.80
C THR A 315 0.55 -5.04 37.42
N PRO A 316 1.41 -4.45 38.28
CA PRO A 316 2.87 -4.55 38.10
C PRO A 316 3.35 -5.99 37.95
N GLU A 317 2.79 -6.91 38.74
CA GLU A 317 3.11 -8.33 38.75
C GLU A 317 2.76 -8.98 37.41
N GLN A 318 1.55 -8.75 36.89
CA GLN A 318 1.11 -9.22 35.59
C GLN A 318 2.02 -8.71 34.46
N ARG A 319 2.28 -7.40 34.44
CA ARG A 319 3.17 -6.78 33.44
C ARG A 319 4.58 -7.35 33.51
N ASN A 320 5.13 -7.55 34.70
CA ASN A 320 6.45 -8.15 34.89
C ASN A 320 6.47 -9.61 34.40
N GLY A 321 5.41 -10.37 34.68
CA GLY A 321 5.24 -11.73 34.17
C GLY A 321 5.29 -11.81 32.64
N LEU A 322 4.53 -10.96 31.95
CA LEU A 322 4.58 -10.89 30.48
C LEU A 322 5.96 -10.46 29.97
N ASN A 323 6.62 -9.50 30.63
CA ASN A 323 7.96 -9.07 30.24
C ASN A 323 9.02 -10.17 30.37
N ASN A 324 8.91 -11.02 31.39
CA ASN A 324 9.76 -12.19 31.58
C ASN A 324 9.53 -13.23 30.49
N MET A 325 8.26 -13.51 30.17
CA MET A 325 7.93 -14.43 29.08
C MET A 325 8.41 -13.92 27.72
N LEU A 326 8.19 -12.63 27.41
CA LEU A 326 8.72 -11.99 26.20
C LEU A 326 10.25 -12.11 26.12
N LYS A 327 10.96 -12.08 27.25
CA LYS A 327 12.42 -12.22 27.27
C LYS A 327 12.86 -13.64 26.90
N LEU A 328 12.18 -14.66 27.44
CA LEU A 328 12.44 -16.04 27.03
C LEU A 328 12.16 -16.26 25.54
N ILE A 329 11.12 -15.62 25.01
CA ILE A 329 10.80 -15.64 23.58
C ILE A 329 11.88 -14.94 22.73
N ASP A 330 12.44 -13.80 23.18
CA ASP A 330 13.60 -13.18 22.50
C ASP A 330 14.79 -14.14 22.44
N GLU A 331 15.13 -14.79 23.56
CA GLU A 331 16.21 -15.78 23.62
C GLU A 331 15.95 -17.01 22.73
N ALA A 332 14.69 -17.45 22.63
CA ALA A 332 14.30 -18.54 21.74
C ALA A 332 14.44 -18.14 20.26
N PHE A 333 14.04 -16.92 19.89
CA PHE A 333 14.26 -16.37 18.56
C PHE A 333 15.75 -16.26 18.21
N GLU A 334 16.62 -15.91 19.16
CA GLU A 334 18.06 -15.89 18.93
C GLU A 334 18.59 -17.28 18.56
N ILE A 335 18.21 -18.31 19.32
CA ILE A 335 18.60 -19.70 19.03
C ILE A 335 18.07 -20.15 17.66
N MET A 336 16.79 -19.89 17.37
CA MET A 336 16.17 -20.25 16.09
C MET A 336 16.85 -19.55 14.91
N ASN A 337 17.15 -18.26 15.02
CA ASN A 337 17.80 -17.50 13.95
C ASN A 337 19.25 -17.95 13.73
N VAL A 338 19.96 -18.39 14.76
CA VAL A 338 21.28 -19.04 14.61
C VAL A 338 21.12 -20.34 13.83
N ASN A 339 20.16 -21.20 14.20
CA ASN A 339 19.87 -22.46 13.50
C ASN A 339 19.53 -22.24 12.02
N LEU A 340 18.68 -21.24 11.70
CA LEU A 340 18.29 -20.90 10.33
C LEU A 340 19.46 -20.35 9.49
N SER A 341 20.41 -19.65 10.11
CA SER A 341 21.54 -19.04 9.38
C SER A 341 22.53 -20.05 8.80
N GLY A 342 22.47 -21.32 9.21
CA GLY A 342 23.41 -22.36 8.78
C GLY A 342 24.83 -22.20 9.34
N LEU A 343 25.03 -21.32 10.34
CA LEU A 343 26.29 -21.18 11.07
C LEU A 343 26.45 -22.32 12.08
N GLY A 344 26.94 -23.48 11.61
CA GLY A 344 27.23 -24.66 12.45
C GLY A 344 26.15 -25.74 12.42
N SER A 345 26.24 -26.72 13.33
CA SER A 345 25.23 -27.76 13.50
C SER A 345 23.98 -27.20 14.19
N VAL A 346 22.80 -27.60 13.74
CA VAL A 346 21.52 -27.23 14.37
C VAL A 346 21.54 -27.62 15.86
N SER A 347 21.41 -26.63 16.73
CA SER A 347 21.50 -26.80 18.18
C SER A 347 20.13 -27.12 18.78
N LEU A 348 19.64 -28.33 18.52
CA LEU A 348 18.30 -28.74 18.97
C LEU A 348 18.21 -28.84 20.51
N GLU A 349 19.29 -29.24 21.18
CA GLU A 349 19.31 -29.33 22.64
C GLU A 349 19.05 -27.97 23.31
N GLN A 350 19.64 -26.90 22.78
CA GLN A 350 19.42 -25.54 23.30
C GLN A 350 17.99 -25.08 23.03
N ALA A 351 17.45 -25.36 21.84
CA ALA A 351 16.08 -25.01 21.48
C ALA A 351 15.07 -25.71 22.41
N ILE A 352 15.22 -27.03 22.62
CA ILE A 352 14.38 -27.81 23.55
C ILE A 352 14.51 -27.29 24.99
N GLY A 353 15.73 -26.97 25.42
CA GLY A 353 15.99 -26.39 26.73
C GLY A 353 15.21 -25.09 26.94
N LYS A 354 15.26 -24.19 25.95
CA LYS A 354 14.55 -22.91 26.00
C LYS A 354 13.03 -23.07 25.98
N GLU A 355 12.51 -24.02 25.20
CA GLU A 355 11.07 -24.31 25.19
C GLU A 355 10.56 -24.84 26.53
N ARG A 356 11.37 -25.63 27.25
CA ARG A 356 11.03 -26.04 28.62
C ARG A 356 10.95 -24.87 29.58
N GLU A 357 11.86 -23.90 29.46
CA GLU A 357 11.82 -22.68 30.27
C GLU A 357 10.57 -21.83 29.97
N ILE A 358 10.18 -21.70 28.70
CA ILE A 358 8.95 -21.01 28.28
C ILE A 358 7.71 -21.69 28.89
N ASN A 359 7.63 -23.02 28.77
CA ASN A 359 6.56 -23.82 29.35
C ASN A 359 6.47 -23.70 30.88
N GLN A 360 7.63 -23.68 31.56
CA GLN A 360 7.69 -23.49 33.01
C GLN A 360 7.18 -22.10 33.39
N MET A 361 7.63 -21.05 32.69
CA MET A 361 7.17 -19.68 32.91
C MET A 361 5.65 -19.57 32.70
N ARG A 362 5.09 -20.17 31.65
CA ARG A 362 3.63 -20.23 31.41
C ARG A 362 2.91 -20.84 32.62
N ASN A 363 3.42 -21.95 33.15
CA ASN A 363 2.81 -22.64 34.29
C ASN A 363 2.84 -21.75 35.55
N GLU A 364 3.97 -21.09 35.82
CA GLU A 364 4.10 -20.16 36.95
C GLU A 364 3.13 -18.97 36.82
N LEU A 365 3.01 -18.38 35.63
CA LEU A 365 2.03 -17.31 35.38
C LEU A 365 0.59 -17.79 35.58
N ARG A 366 0.28 -19.00 35.12
CA ARG A 366 -1.05 -19.59 35.27
C ARG A 366 -1.40 -19.86 36.73
N GLU A 367 -0.46 -20.37 37.53
CA GLU A 367 -0.67 -20.60 38.97
C GLU A 367 -0.91 -19.29 39.71
N ASN A 368 -0.05 -18.28 39.48
CA ASN A 368 -0.22 -16.96 40.08
C ASN A 368 -1.55 -16.32 39.68
N HIS A 369 -1.91 -16.45 38.40
CA HIS A 369 -3.17 -15.93 37.88
C HIS A 369 -4.42 -16.56 38.54
N LEU A 370 -4.41 -17.87 38.81
CA LEU A 370 -5.51 -18.54 39.51
C LEU A 370 -5.67 -18.04 40.96
N ILE A 371 -4.57 -17.70 41.63
CA ILE A 371 -4.59 -17.12 42.98
C ILE A 371 -5.21 -15.70 42.94
N GLU A 372 -4.82 -14.88 41.95
CA GLU A 372 -5.36 -13.52 41.78
C GLU A 372 -6.87 -13.52 41.53
N ILE A 373 -7.38 -14.42 40.67
CA ILE A 373 -8.83 -14.60 40.46
C ILE A 373 -9.55 -14.91 41.78
N GLY A 374 -9.00 -15.81 42.60
CA GLY A 374 -9.56 -16.17 43.90
C GLY A 374 -9.60 -15.01 44.91
N SER A 375 -8.78 -13.98 44.69
CA SER A 375 -8.66 -12.80 45.56
C SER A 375 -9.54 -11.61 45.15
N GLY A 376 -10.35 -11.75 44.08
CA GLY A 376 -11.30 -10.73 43.62
C GLY A 376 -10.88 -9.94 42.37
N GLU A 377 -9.98 -10.51 41.55
CA GLU A 377 -9.64 -9.93 40.23
C GLU A 377 -10.87 -9.82 39.31
N SER A 378 -10.94 -8.74 38.52
CA SER A 378 -11.96 -8.60 37.47
C SER A 378 -11.81 -9.68 36.40
N THR A 379 -12.91 -10.38 36.08
CA THR A 379 -12.96 -11.42 35.03
C THR A 379 -12.41 -10.93 33.68
N ASP A 380 -12.66 -9.67 33.33
CA ASP A 380 -12.20 -9.09 32.07
C ASP A 380 -10.67 -8.91 32.03
N ASN A 381 -10.04 -8.58 33.16
CA ASN A 381 -8.58 -8.53 33.25
C ASN A 381 -8.00 -9.94 33.11
N ALA A 382 -8.56 -10.86 33.89
CA ALA A 382 -8.13 -12.25 33.94
C ALA A 382 -8.09 -12.90 32.56
N LEU A 383 -9.16 -12.74 31.78
CA LEU A 383 -9.25 -13.29 30.41
C LEU A 383 -8.15 -12.73 29.51
N ILE A 384 -8.01 -11.40 29.45
CA ILE A 384 -7.00 -10.75 28.60
C ILE A 384 -5.58 -11.17 29.00
N TYR A 385 -5.29 -11.22 30.30
CA TYR A 385 -3.98 -11.63 30.79
C TYR A 385 -3.67 -13.08 30.38
N SER A 386 -4.64 -13.98 30.57
CA SER A 386 -4.52 -15.39 30.22
C SER A 386 -4.36 -15.65 28.73
N ASP A 387 -5.10 -14.91 27.90
CA ASP A 387 -4.98 -14.96 26.44
C ASP A 387 -3.56 -14.57 26.00
N LEU A 388 -2.98 -13.52 26.59
CA LEU A 388 -1.64 -13.04 26.20
C LEU A 388 -0.53 -14.02 26.55
N PHE A 389 -0.47 -14.54 27.79
CA PHE A 389 0.58 -15.50 28.12
C PHE A 389 0.40 -16.84 27.39
N SER A 390 -0.84 -17.25 27.10
CA SER A 390 -1.07 -18.44 26.26
C SER A 390 -0.63 -18.20 24.82
N SER A 391 -0.90 -17.04 24.24
CA SER A 391 -0.40 -16.68 22.90
C SER A 391 1.13 -16.65 22.85
N LEU A 392 1.80 -16.13 23.90
CA LEU A 392 3.26 -16.12 23.96
C LEU A 392 3.85 -17.53 24.03
N GLU A 393 3.22 -18.49 24.71
CA GLU A 393 3.71 -19.87 24.71
C GLU A 393 3.51 -20.53 23.35
N LYS A 394 2.37 -20.31 22.68
CA LYS A 394 2.19 -20.79 21.30
C LYS A 394 3.24 -20.24 20.33
N VAL A 395 3.72 -19.01 20.54
CA VAL A 395 4.88 -18.50 19.78
C VAL A 395 6.12 -19.35 20.07
N GLY A 396 6.37 -19.73 21.33
CA GLY A 396 7.42 -20.67 21.71
C GLY A 396 7.33 -22.02 20.98
N ASP A 397 6.14 -22.63 20.98
CA ASP A 397 5.86 -23.90 20.28
C ASP A 397 6.26 -23.82 18.79
N HIS A 398 5.88 -22.74 18.10
CA HIS A 398 6.25 -22.57 16.69
C HIS A 398 7.75 -22.30 16.50
N ILE A 399 8.41 -21.59 17.42
CA ILE A 399 9.87 -21.36 17.37
C ILE A 399 10.65 -22.67 17.46
N ILE A 400 10.23 -23.61 18.34
CA ILE A 400 10.90 -24.92 18.44
C ILE A 400 10.64 -25.77 17.19
N ASN A 401 9.43 -25.79 16.65
CA ASN A 401 9.09 -26.53 15.42
C ASN A 401 10.01 -26.15 14.25
N VAL A 402 10.32 -24.84 14.10
CA VAL A 402 11.27 -24.37 13.09
C VAL A 402 12.64 -25.03 13.26
N SER A 403 13.13 -25.16 14.48
CA SER A 403 14.42 -25.81 14.77
C SER A 403 14.37 -27.33 14.56
N GLU A 404 13.25 -27.98 14.83
CA GLU A 404 13.03 -29.42 14.59
C GLU A 404 13.01 -29.75 13.10
N HIS A 405 12.30 -28.95 12.31
CA HIS A 405 12.27 -29.06 10.85
C HIS A 405 13.65 -28.86 10.22
N MET A 406 14.46 -27.93 10.75
CA MET A 406 15.86 -27.77 10.32
C MET A 406 16.74 -28.98 10.67
N ALA A 407 16.43 -29.69 11.76
CA ALA A 407 17.17 -30.88 12.18
C ALA A 407 16.73 -32.17 11.47
N ASN A 408 15.77 -32.10 10.54
CA ASN A 408 15.14 -33.26 9.89
C ASN A 408 14.58 -34.29 10.89
N LYS A 409 14.15 -33.86 12.07
CA LYS A 409 13.43 -34.73 13.02
C LYS A 409 11.94 -34.49 12.85
N ASN A 410 11.25 -35.48 12.27
CA ASN A 410 9.82 -35.69 12.42
C ASN A 410 9.61 -37.04 13.11
#